data_AF-A0A4S2CT01-F1
#
_entry.id   AF-A0A4S2CT01-F1
#
_cell.length_a   1.000
_cell.length_b   1.000
_cell.length_c   1.000
_cell.angle_alpha   90.00
_cell.angle_beta   90.00
_cell.angle_gamma   90.00
#
_symmetry.space_group_name_H-M   'P 1'
#
loop_
_entity.id
_entity.type
_entity.pdbx_description
1 polymer ?
#
loop_
_entity_poly.entity_id
_entity_poly.type
_entity_poly.pdbx_seq_one_letter_code
_entity_poly.pdbx_strand_id
1 'polypeptide(L)'
;MPLPANPTPADTLDAARRRRAFVRMALVRIAALLCAVLLGLCAPPAPAHADDLPRVTRLHGHLELDYTVEVHVDNLAAWAEHNDPRHLVPYIDGRALPGNAPEAIDLAHGRLLFHLRITDDNRAVWMDLLGSPAGLRRPVTFSVGRVDGSPFDTHHDASQRVLLTVISPVYGTIALVLVVLMLAVFVHLARTTSIIRKPGPGPQQPYDLGRFQMAVWFFLIYVSYTAIWLVTDATDTIHASLLALLGISAGTALSEAMIDAGSAQRRSAQHTDPAADPPAAAPVPTSPPARSQGLLHDLLSDTQGYRFDRFQIFAFTLILGVIFIADVYNNLSMPELSPTLLGLMGLSSGTYIGFKFPDRT
;
A
#
# COMPACT_ATOMS: atom_id res chain seq x y z
N MET A 1 -36.91 49.70 -101.05
CA MET A 1 -36.37 49.40 -99.71
C MET A 1 -37.43 49.85 -98.70
N PRO A 2 -38.22 48.96 -98.08
CA PRO A 2 -39.21 49.39 -97.09
C PRO A 2 -38.51 49.73 -95.77
N LEU A 3 -38.83 50.89 -95.22
CA LEU A 3 -38.39 51.36 -93.89
C LEU A 3 -38.92 50.41 -92.79
N PRO A 4 -38.14 50.14 -91.72
CA PRO A 4 -38.63 49.34 -90.60
C PRO A 4 -39.84 50.05 -89.95
N ALA A 5 -40.93 49.29 -89.79
CA ALA A 5 -42.15 49.80 -89.17
C ALA A 5 -41.89 50.25 -87.73
N ASN A 6 -42.41 51.43 -87.37
CA ASN A 6 -42.33 51.95 -86.01
C ASN A 6 -43.09 51.00 -85.06
N PRO A 7 -42.53 50.64 -83.90
CA PRO A 7 -43.17 49.72 -82.95
C PRO A 7 -44.51 50.30 -82.48
N THR A 8 -45.54 49.45 -82.44
CA THR A 8 -46.87 49.88 -82.03
C THR A 8 -46.91 50.13 -80.52
N PRO A 9 -47.82 50.98 -80.01
CA PRO A 9 -47.97 51.20 -78.57
C PRO A 9 -48.29 49.92 -77.78
N ALA A 10 -48.83 48.88 -78.43
CA ALA A 10 -49.03 47.57 -77.82
C ALA A 10 -47.70 46.82 -77.60
N ASP A 11 -46.77 46.86 -78.55
CA ASP A 11 -45.45 46.20 -78.46
C ASP A 11 -44.58 46.80 -77.34
N THR A 12 -44.71 48.11 -77.11
CA THR A 12 -43.95 48.81 -76.06
C THR A 12 -44.47 48.48 -74.65
N LEU A 13 -45.79 48.30 -74.50
CA LEU A 13 -46.42 47.88 -73.24
C LEU A 13 -46.05 46.44 -72.87
N ASP A 14 -45.97 45.53 -73.84
CA ASP A 14 -45.57 44.14 -73.61
C ASP A 14 -44.09 44.01 -73.26
N ALA A 15 -43.21 44.79 -73.92
CA ALA A 15 -41.79 44.86 -73.57
C ALA A 15 -41.58 45.40 -72.14
N ALA A 16 -42.36 46.41 -71.73
CA ALA A 16 -42.31 46.97 -70.38
C ALA A 16 -42.81 45.96 -69.33
N ARG A 17 -43.88 45.19 -69.61
CA ARG A 17 -44.37 44.13 -68.72
C ARG A 17 -43.35 43.00 -68.55
N ARG A 18 -42.71 42.55 -69.63
CA ARG A 18 -41.66 41.51 -69.58
C ARG A 18 -40.43 41.97 -68.80
N ARG A 19 -39.98 43.22 -68.98
CA ARG A 19 -38.89 43.80 -68.16
C ARG A 19 -39.26 43.85 -66.67
N ARG A 20 -40.47 44.29 -66.32
CA ARG A 20 -40.93 44.33 -64.91
C ARG A 20 -41.02 42.93 -64.30
N ALA A 21 -41.48 41.93 -65.06
CA ALA A 21 -41.54 40.54 -64.60
C ALA A 21 -40.14 39.94 -64.39
N PHE A 22 -39.21 40.21 -65.31
CA PHE A 22 -37.82 39.75 -65.20
C PHE A 22 -37.11 40.39 -64.00
N VAL A 23 -37.26 41.71 -63.80
CA VAL A 23 -36.68 42.43 -62.65
C VAL A 23 -37.26 41.93 -61.33
N ARG A 24 -38.58 41.64 -61.27
CA ARG A 24 -39.21 41.05 -60.09
C ARG A 24 -38.68 39.65 -59.78
N MET A 25 -38.52 38.78 -60.79
CA MET A 25 -37.94 37.44 -60.57
C MET A 25 -36.46 37.51 -60.15
N ALA A 26 -35.68 38.43 -60.72
CA ALA A 26 -34.30 38.64 -60.34
C ALA A 26 -34.18 39.12 -58.88
N LEU A 27 -35.01 40.09 -58.47
CA LEU A 27 -35.07 40.58 -57.09
C LEU A 27 -35.48 39.49 -56.09
N VAL A 28 -36.47 38.65 -56.43
CA VAL A 28 -36.89 37.53 -55.58
C VAL A 28 -35.77 36.49 -55.44
N ARG A 29 -35.04 36.19 -56.51
CA ARG A 29 -33.89 35.26 -56.47
C ARG A 29 -32.74 35.81 -55.65
N ILE A 30 -32.43 37.11 -55.78
CA ILE A 30 -31.39 37.76 -54.98
C ILE A 30 -31.81 37.81 -53.51
N ALA A 31 -33.07 38.14 -53.20
CA ALA A 31 -33.58 38.13 -51.84
C ALA A 31 -33.56 36.71 -51.22
N ALA A 32 -33.89 35.67 -52.00
CA ALA A 32 -33.81 34.28 -51.55
C ALA A 32 -32.36 33.83 -51.31
N LEU A 33 -31.41 34.23 -52.16
CA LEU A 33 -29.97 33.98 -51.96
C LEU A 33 -29.44 34.73 -50.73
N LEU A 34 -29.82 35.99 -50.54
CA LEU A 34 -29.44 36.77 -49.37
C LEU A 34 -30.03 36.17 -48.09
N CYS A 35 -31.28 35.71 -48.14
CA CYS A 35 -31.95 35.06 -47.02
C CYS A 35 -31.31 33.69 -46.70
N ALA A 36 -30.91 32.91 -47.71
CA ALA A 36 -30.17 31.66 -47.52
C ALA A 36 -28.78 31.88 -46.91
N VAL A 37 -28.08 32.96 -47.30
CA VAL A 37 -26.78 33.34 -46.72
C VAL A 37 -26.96 33.85 -45.29
N LEU A 38 -28.00 34.67 -45.02
CA LEU A 38 -28.34 35.15 -43.68
C LEU A 38 -28.79 34.02 -42.74
N LEU A 39 -29.53 33.02 -43.25
CA LEU A 39 -29.90 31.82 -42.50
C LEU A 39 -28.70 30.88 -42.28
N GLY A 40 -27.78 30.79 -43.25
CA GLY A 40 -26.52 30.05 -43.10
C GLY A 40 -25.54 30.68 -42.09
N LEU A 41 -25.56 32.01 -41.95
CA LEU A 41 -24.81 32.75 -40.91
C LEU A 41 -25.49 32.72 -39.53
N CYS A 42 -26.74 32.24 -39.45
CA CYS A 42 -27.54 32.12 -38.23
C CYS A 42 -27.87 30.65 -37.91
N ALA A 43 -26.99 29.72 -38.31
CA ALA A 43 -27.01 28.40 -37.73
C ALA A 43 -26.49 28.53 -36.29
N PRO A 44 -27.25 28.10 -35.26
CA PRO A 44 -26.66 27.94 -33.93
C PRO A 44 -25.47 26.98 -34.06
N PRO A 45 -24.36 27.17 -33.30
CA PRO A 45 -23.30 26.19 -33.27
C PRO A 45 -23.95 24.83 -32.99
N ALA A 46 -23.57 23.82 -33.78
CA ALA A 46 -24.02 22.45 -33.55
C ALA A 46 -23.84 22.13 -32.05
N PRO A 47 -24.77 21.39 -31.41
CA PRO A 47 -24.51 20.92 -30.06
C PRO A 47 -23.17 20.19 -30.10
N ALA A 48 -22.19 20.65 -29.30
CA ALA A 48 -20.90 20.01 -29.16
C ALA A 48 -21.15 18.51 -29.04
N HIS A 49 -20.70 17.74 -30.03
CA HIS A 49 -20.92 16.32 -30.02
C HIS A 49 -20.21 15.78 -28.76
N ALA A 50 -20.77 14.76 -28.10
CA ALA A 50 -20.09 14.09 -26.99
C ALA A 50 -18.67 13.58 -27.38
N ASP A 51 -18.38 13.56 -28.68
CA ASP A 51 -17.09 13.27 -29.30
C ASP A 51 -16.04 14.39 -29.22
N ASP A 52 -16.32 15.57 -28.64
CA ASP A 52 -15.33 16.66 -28.47
C ASP A 52 -14.67 16.70 -27.08
N LEU A 53 -15.18 15.91 -26.12
CA LEU A 53 -14.61 15.84 -24.77
C LEU A 53 -13.35 14.97 -24.77
N PRO A 54 -12.36 15.27 -23.91
CA PRO A 54 -11.17 14.44 -23.77
C PRO A 54 -11.58 13.06 -23.24
N ARG A 55 -11.05 12.00 -23.86
CA ARG A 55 -11.38 10.62 -23.50
C ARG A 55 -10.15 9.73 -23.48
N VAL A 56 -9.95 8.99 -22.39
CA VAL A 56 -8.88 8.00 -22.27
C VAL A 56 -9.25 6.75 -23.05
N THR A 57 -8.49 6.43 -24.10
CA THR A 57 -8.82 5.31 -25.00
C THR A 57 -7.84 4.14 -24.90
N ARG A 58 -6.56 4.40 -24.59
CA ARG A 58 -5.53 3.36 -24.45
C ARG A 58 -4.61 3.64 -23.26
N LEU A 59 -4.19 2.54 -22.64
CA LEU A 59 -3.17 2.50 -21.59
C LEU A 59 -2.09 1.52 -22.03
N HIS A 60 -0.84 1.98 -22.08
CA HIS A 60 0.34 1.19 -22.42
C HIS A 60 1.30 1.14 -21.23
N GLY A 61 1.96 -0.01 -21.06
CA GLY A 61 2.82 -0.27 -19.92
C GLY A 61 2.14 -1.10 -18.82
N HIS A 62 2.84 -1.28 -17.72
CA HIS A 62 2.35 -1.99 -16.56
C HIS A 62 1.81 -0.99 -15.55
N LEU A 63 0.54 -1.14 -15.18
CA LEU A 63 -0.04 -0.39 -14.08
C LEU A 63 0.52 -0.99 -12.77
N GLU A 64 1.65 -0.46 -12.33
CA GLU A 64 2.41 -0.90 -11.16
C GLU A 64 3.04 0.32 -10.49
N LEU A 65 3.24 0.25 -9.18
CA LEU A 65 3.88 1.33 -8.43
C LEU A 65 5.37 1.46 -8.85
N ASP A 66 5.85 2.70 -8.92
CA ASP A 66 7.18 3.10 -9.41
C ASP A 66 7.42 2.84 -10.92
N TYR A 67 6.41 2.34 -11.64
CA TYR A 67 6.45 2.20 -13.09
C TYR A 67 5.88 3.41 -13.80
N THR A 68 6.27 3.54 -15.06
CA THR A 68 5.76 4.55 -15.97
C THR A 68 4.67 3.96 -16.86
N VAL A 69 3.55 4.68 -16.99
CA VAL A 69 2.45 4.33 -17.87
C VAL A 69 2.25 5.39 -18.94
N GLU A 70 2.05 4.94 -20.17
CA GLU A 70 1.69 5.80 -21.30
C GLU A 70 0.18 5.76 -21.50
N VAL A 71 -0.46 6.92 -21.45
CA VAL A 71 -1.90 7.08 -21.59
C VAL A 71 -2.21 7.83 -22.87
N HIS A 72 -3.10 7.28 -23.69
CA HIS A 72 -3.62 7.95 -24.87
C HIS A 72 -4.97 8.58 -24.55
N VAL A 73 -5.08 9.88 -24.82
CA VAL A 73 -6.26 10.70 -24.59
C VAL A 73 -6.68 11.32 -25.90
N ASP A 74 -7.83 10.90 -26.42
CA ASP A 74 -8.47 11.49 -27.59
C ASP A 74 -8.89 12.93 -27.24
N ASN A 75 -8.86 13.83 -28.22
CA ASN A 75 -9.19 15.26 -28.07
C ASN A 75 -8.37 16.05 -27.03
N LEU A 76 -7.21 15.52 -26.61
CA LEU A 76 -6.35 16.20 -25.63
C LEU A 76 -5.86 17.57 -26.13
N ALA A 77 -5.51 17.69 -27.41
CA ALA A 77 -5.01 18.94 -27.98
C ALA A 77 -6.07 20.06 -27.92
N ALA A 78 -7.31 19.76 -28.30
CA ALA A 78 -8.43 20.70 -28.23
C ALA A 78 -8.75 21.11 -26.79
N TRP A 79 -8.73 20.16 -25.86
CA TRP A 79 -8.89 20.46 -24.43
C TRP A 79 -7.77 21.36 -23.88
N ALA A 80 -6.54 21.14 -24.34
CA ALA A 80 -5.34 21.89 -23.92
C ALA A 80 -5.28 23.33 -24.46
N GLU A 81 -6.14 23.71 -25.43
CA GLU A 81 -6.24 25.11 -25.88
C GLU A 81 -6.73 26.04 -24.76
N HIS A 82 -7.53 25.49 -23.83
CA HIS A 82 -8.17 26.25 -22.76
C HIS A 82 -7.72 25.80 -21.37
N ASN A 83 -6.94 24.73 -21.27
CA ASN A 83 -6.50 24.13 -20.00
C ASN A 83 -5.04 23.74 -20.06
N ASP A 84 -4.34 23.74 -18.92
CA ASP A 84 -2.95 23.28 -18.85
C ASP A 84 -2.89 21.76 -18.59
N PRO A 85 -2.38 20.95 -19.53
CA PRO A 85 -2.26 19.50 -19.37
C PRO A 85 -1.27 19.07 -18.28
N ARG A 86 -0.40 19.98 -17.80
CA ARG A 86 0.55 19.68 -16.71
C ARG A 86 -0.14 19.47 -15.35
N HIS A 87 -1.37 19.96 -15.20
CA HIS A 87 -2.17 19.77 -13.99
C HIS A 87 -3.04 18.51 -14.04
N LEU A 88 -2.87 17.68 -15.06
CA LEU A 88 -3.53 16.39 -15.13
C LEU A 88 -2.86 15.38 -14.20
N VAL A 89 -3.68 14.53 -13.59
CA VAL A 89 -3.23 13.43 -12.74
C VAL A 89 -3.98 12.15 -13.11
N PRO A 90 -3.38 10.97 -12.87
CA PRO A 90 -4.08 9.71 -13.05
C PRO A 90 -5.16 9.52 -11.99
N TYR A 91 -6.23 8.85 -12.39
CA TYR A 91 -7.35 8.43 -11.55
C TYR A 91 -7.42 6.91 -11.54
N ILE A 92 -7.47 6.30 -10.36
CA ILE A 92 -7.64 4.85 -10.20
C ILE A 92 -8.86 4.59 -9.33
N ASP A 93 -9.81 3.78 -9.82
CA ASP A 93 -11.12 3.57 -9.18
C ASP A 93 -11.84 4.90 -8.84
N GLY A 94 -11.66 5.92 -9.70
CA GLY A 94 -12.24 7.25 -9.51
C GLY A 94 -11.53 8.14 -8.48
N ARG A 95 -10.44 7.68 -7.85
CA ARG A 95 -9.63 8.47 -6.90
C ARG A 95 -8.46 9.13 -7.62
N ALA A 96 -8.32 10.44 -7.47
CA ALA A 96 -7.21 11.21 -8.03
C ALA A 96 -5.89 10.87 -7.32
N LEU A 97 -4.78 10.84 -8.06
CA LEU A 97 -3.43 10.68 -7.53
C LEU A 97 -2.64 12.01 -7.62
N PRO A 98 -2.87 12.96 -6.69
CA PRO A 98 -2.14 14.23 -6.68
C PRO A 98 -0.62 14.03 -6.58
N GLY A 99 0.15 14.97 -7.13
CA GLY A 99 1.62 14.89 -7.16
C GLY A 99 2.21 13.99 -8.26
N ASN A 100 1.36 13.26 -9.00
CA ASN A 100 1.74 12.45 -10.16
C ASN A 100 1.35 13.18 -11.46
N ALA A 101 1.97 14.33 -11.71
CA ALA A 101 1.82 15.07 -12.96
C ALA A 101 2.48 14.31 -14.14
N PRO A 102 2.13 14.61 -15.40
CA PRO A 102 2.74 13.95 -16.53
C PRO A 102 4.21 14.35 -16.65
N GLU A 103 5.11 13.37 -16.78
CA GLU A 103 6.54 13.60 -17.03
C GLU A 103 6.79 14.06 -18.47
N ALA A 104 5.98 13.58 -19.40
CA ALA A 104 6.00 13.95 -20.79
C ALA A 104 4.57 14.14 -21.33
N ILE A 105 4.42 15.14 -22.20
CA ILE A 105 3.16 15.52 -22.83
C ILE A 105 3.41 15.65 -24.33
N ASP A 106 2.75 14.81 -25.12
CA ASP A 106 2.77 14.85 -26.58
C ASP A 106 1.35 15.15 -27.07
N LEU A 107 1.06 16.43 -27.25
CA LEU A 107 -0.26 16.91 -27.69
C LEU A 107 -0.60 16.48 -29.12
N ALA A 108 0.41 16.34 -29.99
CA ALA A 108 0.19 15.98 -31.39
C ALA A 108 -0.40 14.57 -31.54
N HIS A 109 0.00 13.65 -30.65
CA HIS A 109 -0.51 12.29 -30.62
C HIS A 109 -1.42 12.00 -29.43
N GLY A 110 -1.80 13.02 -28.65
CA GLY A 110 -2.64 12.86 -27.46
C GLY A 110 -2.06 11.88 -26.44
N ARG A 111 -0.74 11.92 -26.18
CA ARG A 111 -0.07 11.00 -25.23
C ARG A 111 0.41 11.72 -23.99
N LEU A 112 0.18 11.08 -22.85
CA LEU A 112 0.64 11.50 -21.54
C LEU A 112 1.45 10.37 -20.91
N LEU A 113 2.62 10.69 -20.39
CA LEU A 113 3.48 9.76 -19.68
C LEU A 113 3.40 10.06 -18.18
N PHE A 114 2.94 9.11 -17.37
CA PHE A 114 2.86 9.27 -15.93
C PHE A 114 3.76 8.27 -15.23
N HIS A 115 4.52 8.74 -14.25
CA HIS A 115 5.26 7.89 -13.32
C HIS A 115 4.48 7.74 -12.02
N LEU A 116 4.12 6.49 -11.68
CA LEU A 116 3.20 6.17 -10.61
C LEU A 116 3.93 6.00 -9.29
N ARG A 117 4.23 7.10 -8.61
CA ARG A 117 4.90 7.09 -7.31
C ARG A 117 3.96 7.40 -6.15
N ILE A 118 4.36 6.95 -4.95
CA ILE A 118 3.79 7.43 -3.70
C ILE A 118 4.43 8.78 -3.37
N THR A 119 3.59 9.80 -3.20
CA THR A 119 3.94 11.13 -2.70
C THR A 119 3.21 11.37 -1.39
N ASP A 120 3.60 12.41 -0.65
CA ASP A 120 2.88 12.76 0.59
C ASP A 120 1.43 13.17 0.33
N ASP A 121 1.13 13.72 -0.86
CA ASP A 121 -0.22 14.14 -1.25
C ASP A 121 -1.15 12.97 -1.59
N ASN A 122 -0.60 11.85 -2.09
CA ASN A 122 -1.40 10.71 -2.56
C ASN A 122 -1.21 9.42 -1.75
N ARG A 123 -0.38 9.44 -0.69
CA ARG A 123 -0.10 8.29 0.17
C ARG A 123 -1.35 7.59 0.68
N ALA A 124 -2.31 8.36 1.18
CA ALA A 124 -3.58 7.81 1.70
C ALA A 124 -4.37 7.07 0.61
N VAL A 125 -4.37 7.59 -0.62
CA VAL A 125 -5.05 6.97 -1.77
C VAL A 125 -4.37 5.66 -2.15
N TRP A 126 -3.03 5.63 -2.19
CA TRP A 126 -2.29 4.41 -2.47
C TRP A 126 -2.46 3.34 -1.39
N MET A 127 -2.42 3.72 -0.11
CA MET A 127 -2.65 2.78 1.00
C MET A 127 -4.02 2.12 0.90
N ASP A 128 -5.07 2.87 0.53
CA ASP A 128 -6.43 2.35 0.34
C ASP A 128 -6.57 1.52 -0.96
N LEU A 129 -5.81 1.83 -2.00
CA LEU A 129 -5.78 1.06 -3.25
C LEU A 129 -5.04 -0.28 -3.11
N LEU A 130 -3.91 -0.29 -2.40
CA LEU A 130 -3.00 -1.43 -2.29
C LEU A 130 -3.24 -2.27 -1.03
N GLY A 131 -3.86 -1.69 0.00
CA GLY A 131 -4.22 -2.36 1.24
C GLY A 131 -5.29 -3.43 1.04
N SER A 132 -5.32 -4.42 1.93
CA SER A 132 -6.22 -5.58 1.87
C SER A 132 -6.26 -6.29 0.49
N PRO A 133 -5.11 -6.61 -0.12
CA PRO A 133 -5.09 -7.14 -1.47
C PRO A 133 -5.78 -8.51 -1.54
N ALA A 134 -6.72 -8.66 -2.49
CA ALA A 134 -7.36 -9.93 -2.79
C ALA A 134 -6.44 -10.90 -3.57
N GLY A 135 -5.30 -10.41 -4.08
CA GLY A 135 -4.32 -11.17 -4.82
C GLY A 135 -3.13 -10.31 -5.27
N LEU A 136 -2.24 -10.89 -6.07
CA LEU A 136 -1.03 -10.20 -6.59
C LEU A 136 -1.36 -9.09 -7.61
N ARG A 137 -2.56 -9.14 -8.20
CA ARG A 137 -3.09 -8.15 -9.14
C ARG A 137 -4.53 -7.84 -8.79
N ARG A 138 -4.94 -6.59 -8.99
CA ARG A 138 -6.29 -6.08 -8.72
C ARG A 138 -6.87 -5.45 -9.99
N PRO A 139 -8.08 -5.83 -10.42
CA PRO A 139 -8.75 -5.16 -11.53
C PRO A 139 -9.33 -3.81 -11.07
N VAL A 140 -8.88 -2.73 -11.70
CA VAL A 140 -9.25 -1.34 -11.37
C VAL A 140 -9.75 -0.60 -12.61
N THR A 141 -10.48 0.49 -12.40
CA THR A 141 -10.73 1.47 -13.48
C THR A 141 -9.60 2.47 -13.54
N PHE A 142 -9.32 3.00 -14.73
CA PHE A 142 -8.24 3.98 -14.93
C PHE A 142 -8.71 5.14 -15.81
N SER A 143 -8.43 6.37 -15.39
CA SER A 143 -8.65 7.56 -16.19
C SER A 143 -7.60 8.64 -15.88
N VAL A 144 -7.75 9.81 -16.49
CA VAL A 144 -6.94 11.01 -16.28
C VAL A 144 -7.88 12.19 -16.06
N GLY A 145 -7.52 13.13 -15.22
CA GLY A 145 -8.31 14.33 -14.99
C GLY A 145 -7.55 15.39 -14.21
N ARG A 146 -8.16 16.54 -13.98
CA ARG A 146 -7.62 17.57 -13.09
C ARG A 146 -7.87 17.16 -11.64
N VAL A 147 -6.92 17.38 -10.74
CA VAL A 147 -7.00 17.01 -9.30
C VAL A 147 -8.34 17.37 -8.65
N ASP A 148 -8.85 18.58 -8.88
CA ASP A 148 -10.11 19.09 -8.27
C ASP A 148 -11.36 18.84 -9.12
N GLY A 149 -11.26 18.04 -10.17
CA GLY A 149 -12.32 17.81 -11.16
C GLY A 149 -12.80 16.36 -11.24
N SER A 150 -13.77 16.13 -12.12
CA SER A 150 -14.15 14.78 -12.53
C SER A 150 -13.08 14.19 -13.46
N PRO A 151 -12.81 12.88 -13.38
CA PRO A 151 -11.99 12.22 -14.38
C PRO A 151 -12.62 12.36 -15.77
N PHE A 152 -11.79 12.32 -16.80
CA PHE A 152 -12.24 12.19 -18.18
C PHE A 152 -12.98 10.87 -18.37
N ASP A 153 -13.80 10.81 -19.42
CA ASP A 153 -14.38 9.53 -19.84
C ASP A 153 -13.25 8.57 -20.23
N THR A 154 -13.45 7.28 -19.98
CA THR A 154 -12.41 6.27 -20.20
C THR A 154 -13.01 5.01 -20.81
N HIS A 155 -12.24 4.35 -21.67
CA HIS A 155 -12.53 2.97 -22.08
C HIS A 155 -12.27 1.99 -20.93
N HIS A 156 -11.37 2.32 -19.99
CA HIS A 156 -10.99 1.46 -18.88
C HIS A 156 -11.94 1.63 -17.69
N ASP A 157 -13.24 1.48 -17.96
CA ASP A 157 -14.32 1.62 -16.99
C ASP A 157 -14.68 0.27 -16.34
N ALA A 158 -15.86 0.20 -15.70
CA ALA A 158 -16.32 -1.02 -15.03
C ALA A 158 -16.41 -2.25 -15.96
N SER A 159 -16.56 -2.06 -17.27
CA SER A 159 -16.69 -3.11 -18.29
C SER A 159 -15.34 -3.61 -18.82
N GLN A 160 -14.30 -2.77 -18.83
CA GLN A 160 -12.96 -3.10 -19.33
C GLN A 160 -11.88 -2.69 -18.31
N ARG A 161 -11.87 -3.34 -17.16
CA ARG A 161 -10.89 -3.04 -16.09
C ARG A 161 -9.47 -3.39 -16.51
N VAL A 162 -8.53 -2.59 -16.03
CA VAL A 162 -7.09 -2.83 -16.16
C VAL A 162 -6.54 -3.46 -14.89
N LEU A 163 -5.47 -4.24 -15.00
CA LEU A 163 -4.87 -4.93 -13.86
C LEU A 163 -3.77 -4.07 -13.24
N LEU A 164 -4.03 -3.58 -12.03
CA LEU A 164 -3.02 -3.00 -11.15
C LEU A 164 -2.20 -4.13 -10.52
N THR A 165 -0.89 -4.15 -10.73
CA THR A 165 0.02 -5.06 -10.06
C THR A 165 0.31 -4.53 -8.67
N VAL A 166 -0.06 -5.32 -7.65
CA VAL A 166 0.17 -4.98 -6.24
C VAL A 166 1.52 -5.51 -5.78
N ILE A 167 1.88 -6.72 -6.21
CA ILE A 167 3.17 -7.34 -5.93
C ILE A 167 3.69 -7.92 -7.24
N SER A 168 4.88 -7.50 -7.64
CA SER A 168 5.57 -8.11 -8.78
C SER A 168 5.79 -9.61 -8.53
N PRO A 169 5.31 -10.51 -9.41
CA PRO A 169 5.43 -11.96 -9.19
C PRO A 169 6.87 -12.45 -9.02
N VAL A 170 7.83 -11.80 -9.70
CA VAL A 170 9.25 -12.16 -9.63
C VAL A 170 9.82 -11.80 -8.27
N TYR A 171 9.70 -10.54 -7.85
CA TYR A 171 10.18 -10.09 -6.55
C TYR A 171 9.45 -10.76 -5.39
N GLY A 172 8.14 -10.98 -5.52
CA GLY A 172 7.34 -11.74 -4.56
C GLY A 172 7.82 -13.19 -4.40
N THR A 173 8.20 -13.86 -5.49
CA THR A 173 8.76 -15.23 -5.43
C THR A 173 10.13 -15.23 -4.76
N ILE A 174 11.02 -14.29 -5.12
CA ILE A 174 12.35 -14.16 -4.51
C ILE A 174 12.21 -13.93 -2.99
N ALA A 175 11.37 -12.99 -2.59
CA ALA A 175 11.11 -12.69 -1.19
C ALA A 175 10.52 -13.88 -0.43
N LEU A 176 9.57 -14.60 -1.03
CA LEU A 176 9.00 -15.82 -0.43
C LEU A 176 10.09 -16.88 -0.20
N VAL A 177 10.97 -17.11 -1.17
CA VAL A 177 12.09 -18.04 -1.03
C VAL A 177 13.03 -17.61 0.09
N LEU A 178 13.36 -16.31 0.19
CA LEU A 178 14.21 -15.78 1.25
C LEU A 178 13.58 -15.94 2.63
N VAL A 179 12.28 -15.63 2.77
CA VAL A 179 11.53 -15.81 4.03
C VAL A 179 11.49 -17.28 4.44
N VAL A 180 11.18 -18.18 3.52
CA VAL A 180 11.14 -19.63 3.78
C VAL A 180 12.53 -20.17 4.13
N LEU A 181 13.58 -19.73 3.44
CA LEU A 181 14.96 -20.10 3.74
C LEU A 181 15.37 -19.62 5.14
N MET A 182 15.09 -18.36 5.47
CA MET A 182 15.38 -17.78 6.79
C MET A 182 14.65 -18.56 7.90
N LEU A 183 13.37 -18.87 7.69
CA LEU A 183 12.59 -19.66 8.63
C LEU A 183 13.14 -21.09 8.76
N ALA A 184 13.53 -21.73 7.65
CA ALA A 184 14.10 -23.07 7.66
C ALA A 184 15.44 -23.11 8.41
N VAL A 185 16.32 -22.14 8.17
CA VAL A 185 17.59 -21.97 8.89
C VAL A 185 17.34 -21.74 10.37
N PHE A 186 16.40 -20.87 10.73
CA PHE A 186 16.03 -20.65 12.13
C PHE A 186 15.46 -21.90 12.80
N VAL A 187 14.56 -22.64 12.14
CA VAL A 187 14.02 -23.91 12.66
C VAL A 187 15.13 -24.95 12.83
N HIS A 188 16.08 -25.01 11.90
CA HIS A 188 17.26 -25.86 12.02
C HIS A 188 18.08 -25.48 13.26
N LEU A 189 18.43 -24.20 13.41
CA LEU A 189 19.15 -23.65 14.57
C LEU A 189 18.38 -23.89 15.88
N ALA A 190 17.07 -23.71 15.90
CA ALA A 190 16.21 -23.93 17.06
C ALA A 190 16.17 -25.40 17.51
N ARG A 191 16.41 -26.34 16.59
CA ARG A 191 16.47 -27.79 16.87
C ARG A 191 17.86 -28.25 17.28
N THR A 192 18.91 -27.69 16.70
CA THR A 192 20.29 -28.14 16.92
C THR A 192 21.03 -27.37 18.01
N THR A 193 20.60 -26.14 18.30
CA THR A 193 21.28 -25.23 19.23
C THR A 193 20.35 -24.78 20.37
N SER A 194 20.91 -24.02 21.31
CA SER A 194 20.16 -23.37 22.38
C SER A 194 19.69 -21.94 22.03
N ILE A 195 19.55 -21.59 20.75
CA ILE A 195 19.19 -20.22 20.31
C ILE A 195 17.87 -19.72 20.92
N ILE A 196 16.89 -20.60 21.14
CA ILE A 196 15.63 -20.30 21.83
C ILE A 196 15.41 -21.11 23.11
N ARG A 197 16.48 -21.72 23.63
CA ARG A 197 16.44 -22.55 24.83
C ARG A 197 17.33 -21.96 25.90
N LYS A 198 17.12 -22.37 27.15
CA LYS A 198 17.98 -21.94 28.25
C LYS A 198 19.45 -22.33 27.97
N PRO A 199 20.43 -21.50 28.38
CA PRO A 199 21.84 -21.84 28.25
C PRO A 199 22.16 -23.15 28.98
N GLY A 200 22.85 -24.07 28.31
CA GLY A 200 23.27 -25.33 28.92
C GLY A 200 23.85 -26.31 27.89
N PRO A 201 24.41 -27.44 28.34
CA PRO A 201 25.02 -28.41 27.46
C PRO A 201 23.94 -29.10 26.61
N GLY A 202 23.93 -28.80 25.31
CA GLY A 202 23.19 -29.52 24.28
C GLY A 202 21.71 -29.11 24.09
N PRO A 203 21.07 -29.63 23.03
CA PRO A 203 19.70 -29.29 22.63
C PRO A 203 18.65 -30.05 23.46
N GLN A 204 18.87 -30.24 24.75
CA GLN A 204 17.89 -30.89 25.64
C GLN A 204 17.32 -29.90 26.66
N GLN A 205 17.83 -28.66 26.67
CA GLN A 205 17.38 -27.61 27.57
C GLN A 205 15.94 -27.17 27.27
N PRO A 206 15.18 -26.74 28.29
CA PRO A 206 13.82 -26.23 28.09
C PRO A 206 13.83 -24.96 27.23
N TYR A 207 12.73 -24.72 26.51
CA TYR A 207 12.54 -23.46 25.79
C TYR A 207 12.48 -22.27 26.76
N ASP A 208 13.02 -21.14 26.29
CA ASP A 208 13.03 -19.89 27.04
C ASP A 208 11.95 -18.96 26.47
N LEU A 209 11.06 -18.47 27.33
CA LEU A 209 9.93 -17.63 26.91
C LEU A 209 10.41 -16.32 26.28
N GLY A 210 11.39 -15.65 26.88
CA GLY A 210 11.93 -14.40 26.35
C GLY A 210 12.55 -14.57 24.96
N ARG A 211 13.40 -15.59 24.76
CA ARG A 211 13.99 -15.87 23.44
C ARG A 211 12.95 -16.29 22.40
N PHE A 212 11.91 -17.03 22.81
CA PHE A 212 10.80 -17.37 21.92
C PHE A 212 10.03 -16.12 21.47
N GLN A 213 9.73 -15.20 22.39
CA GLN A 213 9.08 -13.93 22.05
C GLN A 213 9.94 -13.08 21.11
N MET A 214 11.24 -12.96 21.38
CA MET A 214 12.17 -12.24 20.50
C MET A 214 12.16 -12.83 19.09
N ALA A 215 12.13 -14.15 18.96
CA ALA A 215 12.03 -14.81 17.66
C ALA A 215 10.70 -14.52 16.95
N VAL A 216 9.57 -14.61 17.67
CA VAL A 216 8.25 -14.28 17.09
C VAL A 216 8.22 -12.84 16.58
N TRP A 217 8.64 -11.87 17.39
CA TRP A 217 8.67 -10.46 17.00
C TRP A 217 9.65 -10.19 15.86
N PHE A 218 10.82 -10.84 15.87
CA PHE A 218 11.79 -10.74 14.78
C PHE A 218 11.17 -11.18 13.45
N PHE A 219 10.57 -12.38 13.38
CA PHE A 219 9.97 -12.86 12.14
C PHE A 219 8.76 -12.04 11.70
N LEU A 220 7.96 -11.59 12.66
CA LEU A 220 6.79 -10.77 12.38
C LEU A 220 7.20 -9.40 11.80
N ILE A 221 8.23 -8.75 12.35
CA ILE A 221 8.79 -7.51 11.78
C ILE A 221 9.46 -7.78 10.44
N TYR A 222 10.28 -8.84 10.32
CA TYR A 222 11.00 -9.18 9.10
C TYR A 222 10.05 -9.45 7.91
N VAL A 223 9.02 -10.28 8.11
CA VAL A 223 8.02 -10.58 7.07
C VAL A 223 7.21 -9.34 6.72
N SER A 224 6.81 -8.55 7.72
CA SER A 224 6.04 -7.32 7.49
C SER A 224 6.83 -6.27 6.73
N TYR A 225 8.09 -6.03 7.12
CA TYR A 225 9.00 -5.14 6.40
C TYR A 225 9.15 -5.57 4.94
N THR A 226 9.42 -6.86 4.71
CA THR A 226 9.54 -7.41 3.36
C THR A 226 8.26 -7.23 2.55
N ALA A 227 7.09 -7.48 3.15
CA ALA A 227 5.80 -7.34 2.48
C ALA A 227 5.49 -5.87 2.13
N ILE A 228 5.69 -4.94 3.05
CA ILE A 228 5.45 -3.50 2.82
C ILE A 228 6.40 -2.99 1.75
N TRP A 229 7.68 -3.34 1.81
CA TRP A 229 8.66 -2.94 0.80
C TRP A 229 8.27 -3.46 -0.59
N LEU A 230 7.81 -4.70 -0.72
CA LEU A 230 7.36 -5.24 -2.01
C LEU A 230 6.14 -4.54 -2.62
N VAL A 231 5.27 -3.96 -1.80
CA VAL A 231 4.01 -3.35 -2.24
C VAL A 231 4.18 -1.84 -2.48
N THR A 232 4.96 -1.18 -1.63
CA THR A 232 5.05 0.28 -1.57
C THR A 232 6.38 0.83 -2.07
N ASP A 233 7.38 -0.03 -2.28
CA ASP A 233 8.79 0.30 -2.47
C ASP A 233 9.39 1.23 -1.39
N ALA A 234 8.67 1.42 -0.27
CA ALA A 234 9.12 2.25 0.83
C ALA A 234 10.15 1.50 1.68
N THR A 235 11.35 2.06 1.78
CA THR A 235 12.43 1.54 2.64
C THR A 235 12.41 2.10 4.06
N ASP A 236 11.79 3.27 4.25
CA ASP A 236 11.73 3.96 5.55
C ASP A 236 10.41 3.66 6.30
N THR A 237 10.24 2.40 6.70
CA THR A 237 8.99 1.90 7.30
C THR A 237 9.17 1.38 8.74
N ILE A 238 10.40 1.40 9.27
CA ILE A 238 10.69 0.93 10.63
C ILE A 238 10.59 2.10 11.61
N HIS A 239 9.48 2.17 12.33
CA HIS A 239 9.23 3.20 13.34
C HIS A 239 10.03 2.96 14.62
N ALA A 240 10.36 4.04 15.35
CA ALA A 240 11.09 3.99 16.61
C ALA A 240 10.38 3.14 17.70
N SER A 241 9.05 3.02 17.63
CA SER A 241 8.24 2.18 18.52
C SER A 241 8.54 0.69 18.40
N LEU A 242 8.92 0.22 17.20
CA LEU A 242 9.32 -1.17 16.97
C LEU A 242 10.70 -1.48 17.53
N LEU A 243 11.62 -0.52 17.38
CA LEU A 243 12.92 -0.60 18.02
C LEU A 243 12.79 -0.59 19.55
N ALA A 244 11.85 0.20 20.09
CA ALA A 244 11.51 0.18 21.50
C ALA A 244 10.90 -1.16 21.94
N LEU A 245 10.00 -1.76 21.15
CA LEU A 245 9.44 -3.09 21.43
C LEU A 245 10.53 -4.18 21.42
N LEU A 246 11.44 -4.15 20.45
CA LEU A 246 12.62 -5.02 20.41
C LEU A 246 13.53 -4.79 21.62
N GLY A 247 13.71 -3.52 22.02
CA GLY A 247 14.47 -3.14 23.22
C GLY A 247 13.86 -3.64 24.53
N ILE A 248 12.54 -3.57 24.69
CA ILE A 248 11.82 -4.05 25.88
C ILE A 248 11.88 -5.58 25.96
N SER A 249 11.67 -6.28 24.84
CA SER A 249 11.74 -7.74 24.79
C SER A 249 13.17 -8.25 25.03
N ALA A 250 14.18 -7.61 24.44
CA ALA A 250 15.59 -7.89 24.72
C ALA A 250 15.96 -7.58 26.20
N GLY A 251 15.51 -6.45 26.75
CA GLY A 251 15.75 -6.07 28.14
C GLY A 251 15.11 -7.02 29.15
N THR A 252 13.93 -7.56 28.83
CA THR A 252 13.23 -8.57 29.65
C THR A 252 13.96 -9.90 29.62
N ALA A 253 14.35 -10.39 28.43
CA ALA A 253 15.10 -11.63 28.29
C ALA A 253 16.47 -11.57 28.97
N LEU A 254 17.16 -10.42 28.88
CA LEU A 254 18.44 -10.19 29.56
C LEU A 254 18.25 -10.17 31.08
N SER A 255 17.17 -9.55 31.57
CA SER A 255 16.86 -9.49 33.00
C SER A 255 16.56 -10.88 33.57
N GLU A 256 15.81 -11.72 32.86
CA GLU A 256 15.58 -13.12 33.25
C GLU A 256 16.90 -13.90 33.32
N ALA A 257 17.77 -13.75 32.32
CA ALA A 257 19.08 -14.39 32.30
C ALA A 257 19.99 -13.97 33.47
N MET A 258 19.99 -12.68 33.84
CA MET A 258 20.75 -12.18 34.99
C MET A 258 20.24 -12.76 36.32
N ILE A 259 18.92 -12.92 36.48
CA ILE A 259 18.31 -13.52 37.67
C ILE A 259 18.64 -15.02 37.76
N ASP A 260 18.58 -15.74 36.63
CA ASP A 260 18.95 -17.16 36.58
C ASP A 260 20.45 -17.34 36.89
N ALA A 261 21.32 -16.47 36.38
CA ALA A 261 22.75 -16.46 36.70
C ALA A 261 23.01 -16.15 38.19
N GLY A 262 22.32 -15.17 38.77
CA GLY A 262 22.43 -14.85 40.20
C GLY A 262 21.91 -15.98 41.11
N SER A 263 20.86 -16.68 40.68
CA SER A 263 20.32 -17.85 41.40
C SER A 263 21.27 -19.04 41.31
N ALA A 264 21.92 -19.26 40.16
CA ALA A 264 22.98 -20.25 40.01
C ALA A 264 24.21 -19.92 40.87
N GLN A 265 24.63 -18.65 40.89
CA GLN A 265 25.74 -18.15 41.71
C GLN A 265 25.48 -18.29 43.22
N ARG A 266 24.25 -18.03 43.68
CA ARG A 266 23.86 -18.24 45.08
C ARG A 266 23.87 -19.73 45.45
N ARG A 267 23.44 -20.61 44.55
CA ARG A 267 23.51 -22.07 44.76
C ARG A 267 24.94 -22.60 44.79
N SER A 268 25.86 -22.04 43.98
CA SER A 268 27.28 -22.39 44.03
C SER A 268 28.02 -21.77 45.22
N ALA A 269 27.65 -20.57 45.68
CA ALA A 269 28.22 -19.95 46.88
C ALA A 269 27.79 -20.67 48.18
N GLN A 270 26.58 -21.22 48.23
CA GLN A 270 26.10 -22.06 49.34
C GLN A 270 26.84 -23.40 49.46
N HIS A 271 27.59 -23.83 48.44
CA HIS A 271 28.39 -25.05 48.46
C HIS A 271 29.83 -24.85 48.98
N THR A 272 30.19 -23.62 49.39
CA THR A 272 31.55 -23.26 49.82
C THR A 272 31.55 -22.69 51.25
N ASP A 273 31.02 -23.43 52.22
CA ASP A 273 31.31 -23.18 53.64
C ASP A 273 32.51 -24.05 54.07
N PRO A 274 33.67 -23.49 54.47
CA PRO A 274 34.86 -24.27 54.82
C PRO A 274 34.88 -24.86 56.23
N ALA A 275 33.78 -24.86 56.99
CA ALA A 275 33.82 -25.18 58.42
C ALA A 275 32.56 -25.91 58.94
N ALA A 276 32.31 -27.12 58.44
CA ALA A 276 31.53 -28.12 59.18
C ALA A 276 31.94 -29.51 58.67
N ASP A 277 32.30 -30.40 59.60
CA ASP A 277 32.49 -31.83 59.30
C ASP A 277 31.26 -32.36 58.53
N PRO A 278 31.44 -33.19 57.48
CA PRO A 278 30.32 -33.70 56.70
C PRO A 278 29.51 -34.70 57.53
N PRO A 279 28.23 -34.44 57.89
CA PRO A 279 27.34 -35.56 58.17
C PRO A 279 27.19 -36.31 56.85
N ALA A 280 27.45 -37.62 56.88
CA ALA A 280 27.38 -38.56 55.76
C ALA A 280 26.46 -38.04 54.66
N ALA A 281 27.07 -37.65 53.53
CA ALA A 281 26.39 -37.05 52.40
C ALA A 281 25.24 -37.96 51.95
N ALA A 282 24.02 -37.64 52.39
CA ALA A 282 22.85 -37.99 51.63
C ALA A 282 23.08 -37.39 50.23
N PRO A 283 22.96 -38.17 49.15
CA PRO A 283 23.17 -37.64 47.82
C PRO A 283 22.26 -36.43 47.66
N VAL A 284 22.87 -35.25 47.50
CA VAL A 284 22.16 -34.06 47.05
C VAL A 284 21.38 -34.51 45.82
N PRO A 285 20.04 -34.36 45.76
CA PRO A 285 19.33 -34.60 44.53
C PRO A 285 19.81 -33.53 43.56
N THR A 286 20.87 -33.86 42.82
CA THR A 286 21.24 -33.21 41.58
C THR A 286 20.05 -33.45 40.69
N SER A 287 19.09 -32.53 40.75
CA SER A 287 17.93 -32.56 39.88
C SER A 287 18.51 -32.68 38.48
N PRO A 288 18.25 -33.77 37.74
CA PRO A 288 18.85 -33.97 36.43
C PRO A 288 18.56 -32.73 35.57
N PRO A 289 19.48 -32.33 34.68
CA PRO A 289 19.27 -31.17 33.82
C PRO A 289 17.88 -31.29 33.21
N ALA A 290 17.03 -30.29 33.49
CA ALA A 290 15.61 -30.37 33.15
C ALA A 290 15.51 -30.59 31.64
N ARG A 291 15.18 -31.81 31.24
CA ARG A 291 14.98 -32.16 29.84
C ARG A 291 13.71 -31.46 29.37
N SER A 292 13.76 -30.83 28.20
CA SER A 292 12.59 -30.24 27.54
C SER A 292 11.43 -31.24 27.53
N GLN A 293 10.27 -30.83 28.04
CA GLN A 293 9.04 -31.64 28.08
C GLN A 293 8.05 -31.24 26.99
N GLY A 294 8.50 -30.41 26.04
CA GLY A 294 7.71 -29.91 24.92
C GLY A 294 7.54 -28.40 24.96
N LEU A 295 7.33 -27.78 23.80
CA LEU A 295 7.35 -26.32 23.65
C LEU A 295 6.33 -25.62 24.55
N LEU A 296 5.06 -26.03 24.54
CA LEU A 296 4.03 -25.38 25.36
C LEU A 296 4.22 -25.62 26.86
N HIS A 297 4.73 -26.79 27.24
CA HIS A 297 5.04 -27.05 28.64
C HIS A 297 6.19 -26.13 29.08
N ASP A 298 7.32 -26.16 28.38
CA ASP A 298 8.50 -25.38 28.74
C ASP A 298 8.25 -23.86 28.75
N LEU A 299 7.40 -23.34 27.86
CA LEU A 299 7.05 -21.92 27.80
C LEU A 299 6.11 -21.48 28.94
N LEU A 300 5.16 -22.33 29.34
CA LEU A 300 4.11 -21.97 30.30
C LEU A 300 4.38 -22.49 31.72
N SER A 301 5.28 -23.46 31.89
CA SER A 301 5.58 -24.08 33.18
C SER A 301 6.99 -23.76 33.67
N ASP A 302 7.17 -23.86 34.98
CA ASP A 302 8.48 -23.84 35.64
C ASP A 302 8.66 -25.17 36.41
N THR A 303 9.73 -25.29 37.19
CA THR A 303 10.05 -26.48 38.02
C THR A 303 8.92 -26.99 38.92
N GLN A 304 7.87 -26.19 39.17
CA GLN A 304 6.71 -26.54 40.00
C GLN A 304 5.36 -26.59 39.24
N GLY A 305 5.35 -26.42 37.90
CA GLY A 305 4.13 -26.48 37.09
C GLY A 305 3.79 -25.18 36.36
N TYR A 306 2.56 -25.09 35.83
CA TYR A 306 2.09 -23.95 35.02
C TYR A 306 2.03 -22.64 35.83
N ARG A 307 2.44 -21.55 35.18
CA ARG A 307 2.52 -20.22 35.76
C ARG A 307 1.62 -19.24 35.04
N PHE A 308 0.77 -18.57 35.79
CA PHE A 308 -0.20 -17.62 35.24
C PHE A 308 0.47 -16.40 34.58
N ASP A 309 1.58 -15.90 35.13
CA ASP A 309 2.33 -14.78 34.58
C ASP A 309 2.93 -15.09 33.20
N ARG A 310 3.45 -16.31 33.01
CA ARG A 310 3.96 -16.77 31.70
C ARG A 310 2.85 -16.91 30.68
N PHE A 311 1.70 -17.43 31.11
CA PHE A 311 0.51 -17.50 30.27
C PHE A 311 0.06 -16.11 29.82
N GLN A 312 0.01 -15.12 30.72
CA GLN A 312 -0.35 -13.75 30.39
C GLN A 312 0.58 -13.16 29.33
N ILE A 313 1.88 -13.27 29.53
CA ILE A 313 2.90 -12.75 28.58
C ILE A 313 2.78 -13.44 27.21
N PHE A 314 2.58 -14.76 27.19
CA PHE A 314 2.35 -15.52 25.97
C PHE A 314 1.07 -15.10 25.23
N ALA A 315 -0.05 -14.95 25.96
CA ALA A 315 -1.33 -14.53 25.40
C ALA A 315 -1.27 -13.12 24.81
N PHE A 316 -0.63 -12.16 25.49
CA PHE A 316 -0.42 -10.81 24.96
C PHE A 316 0.45 -10.81 23.69
N THR A 317 1.48 -11.65 23.65
CA THR A 317 2.31 -11.80 22.44
C THR A 317 1.48 -12.24 21.25
N LEU A 318 0.57 -13.21 21.45
CA LEU A 318 -0.32 -13.70 20.40
C LEU A 318 -1.33 -12.63 19.95
N ILE A 319 -2.02 -11.99 20.91
CA ILE A 319 -3.03 -10.95 20.61
C ILE A 319 -2.41 -9.80 19.84
N LEU A 320 -1.26 -9.29 20.31
CA LEU A 320 -0.57 -8.19 19.65
C LEU A 320 0.02 -8.61 18.31
N GLY A 321 0.50 -9.85 18.18
CA GLY A 321 0.95 -10.39 16.91
C GLY A 321 -0.17 -10.41 15.86
N VAL A 322 -1.39 -10.82 16.25
CA VAL A 322 -2.56 -10.81 15.36
C VAL A 322 -2.95 -9.39 14.97
N ILE A 323 -3.02 -8.47 15.94
CA ILE A 323 -3.32 -7.05 15.67
C ILE A 323 -2.28 -6.47 14.71
N PHE A 324 -1.02 -6.80 14.90
CA PHE A 324 0.06 -6.31 14.05
C PHE A 324 -0.07 -6.80 12.62
N ILE A 325 -0.31 -8.10 12.42
CA ILE A 325 -0.50 -8.66 11.09
C ILE A 325 -1.72 -8.03 10.41
N ALA A 326 -2.81 -7.81 11.16
CA ALA A 326 -4.00 -7.15 10.65
C ALA A 326 -3.71 -5.71 10.20
N ASP A 327 -2.94 -4.94 10.98
CA ASP A 327 -2.59 -3.57 10.64
C ASP A 327 -1.69 -3.52 9.39
N VAL A 328 -0.67 -4.38 9.32
CA VAL A 328 0.20 -4.50 8.13
C VAL A 328 -0.58 -4.90 6.89
N TYR A 329 -1.52 -5.85 7.02
CA TYR A 329 -2.33 -6.31 5.89
C TYR A 329 -3.31 -5.26 5.37
N ASN A 330 -3.93 -4.49 6.29
CA ASN A 330 -4.97 -3.52 5.91
C ASN A 330 -4.39 -2.15 5.55
N ASN A 331 -3.36 -1.69 6.27
CA ASN A 331 -2.86 -0.32 6.17
C ASN A 331 -1.47 -0.21 5.53
N LEU A 332 -0.81 -1.34 5.24
CA LEU A 332 0.55 -1.38 4.69
C LEU A 332 1.57 -0.56 5.51
N SER A 333 1.29 -0.41 6.80
CA SER A 333 2.12 0.27 7.77
C SER A 333 2.34 -0.66 8.95
N MET A 334 3.50 -0.54 9.61
CA MET A 334 3.68 -1.21 10.88
C MET A 334 2.98 -0.41 11.98
N PRO A 335 2.26 -1.06 12.90
CA PRO A 335 1.48 -0.37 13.91
C PRO A 335 2.37 0.42 14.85
N GLU A 336 2.01 1.69 15.08
CA GLU A 336 2.60 2.49 16.13
C GLU A 336 1.99 2.10 17.48
N LEU A 337 2.70 1.23 18.20
CA LEU A 337 2.33 0.91 19.57
C LEU A 337 2.62 2.11 20.47
N SER A 338 1.59 2.59 21.17
CA SER A 338 1.74 3.73 22.06
C SER A 338 2.77 3.42 23.17
N PRO A 339 3.52 4.44 23.64
CA PRO A 339 4.41 4.28 24.78
C PRO A 339 3.70 3.73 26.02
N THR A 340 2.40 3.98 26.17
CA THR A 340 1.56 3.44 27.24
C THR A 340 1.29 1.94 27.07
N LEU A 341 1.04 1.44 25.86
CA LEU A 341 0.90 0.00 25.59
C LEU A 341 2.24 -0.73 25.72
N LEU A 342 3.33 -0.13 25.22
CA LEU A 342 4.70 -0.61 25.41
C LEU A 342 5.09 -0.62 26.89
N GLY A 343 4.72 0.44 27.60
CA GLY A 343 4.90 0.59 29.05
C GLY A 343 4.06 -0.39 29.85
N LEU A 344 2.81 -0.68 29.44
CA LEU A 344 1.96 -1.68 30.09
C LEU A 344 2.54 -3.09 29.91
N MET A 345 3.04 -3.42 28.72
CA MET A 345 3.77 -4.67 28.48
C MET A 345 5.04 -4.73 29.33
N GLY A 346 5.86 -3.68 29.31
CA GLY A 346 7.08 -3.57 30.09
C GLY A 346 6.84 -3.62 31.60
N LEU A 347 5.77 -3.00 32.11
CA LEU A 347 5.37 -3.02 33.51
C LEU A 347 4.81 -4.39 33.91
N SER A 348 4.08 -5.09 33.03
CA SER A 348 3.63 -6.46 33.30
C SER A 348 4.81 -7.44 33.40
N SER A 349 5.91 -7.18 32.68
CA SER A 349 7.17 -7.92 32.78
C SER A 349 8.05 -7.47 33.97
N GLY A 350 8.05 -6.17 34.28
CA GLY A 350 8.86 -5.54 35.33
C GLY A 350 8.29 -5.71 36.74
N THR A 351 6.98 -5.80 36.91
CA THR A 351 6.35 -6.15 38.20
C THR A 351 6.74 -7.54 38.65
N TYR A 352 6.95 -8.48 37.72
CA TYR A 352 7.52 -9.80 38.04
C TYR A 352 8.93 -9.71 38.64
N ILE A 353 9.74 -8.75 38.19
CA ILE A 353 11.08 -8.49 38.74
C ILE A 353 10.97 -7.84 40.12
N GLY A 354 10.05 -6.89 40.30
CA GLY A 354 9.77 -6.22 41.59
C GLY A 354 9.38 -7.21 42.70
N PHE A 355 8.57 -8.22 42.39
CA PHE A 355 8.18 -9.27 43.35
C PHE A 355 9.29 -10.31 43.61
N LYS A 356 10.37 -10.34 42.80
CA LYS A 356 11.48 -11.29 42.97
C LYS A 356 12.67 -10.73 43.75
N PHE A 357 12.61 -9.46 44.16
CA PHE A 357 13.47 -8.91 45.20
C PHE A 357 12.71 -8.94 46.52
N PRO A 358 12.90 -9.96 47.39
CA PRO A 358 12.51 -9.81 48.77
C PRO A 358 13.39 -8.70 49.37
N ASP A 359 12.74 -7.82 50.12
CA ASP A 359 13.33 -6.68 50.83
C ASP A 359 14.72 -7.02 51.37
N ARG A 360 15.72 -6.28 50.88
CA ARG A 360 16.96 -6.11 51.63
C ARG A 360 16.80 -4.81 52.41
N THR A 361 16.23 -4.93 53.60
CA THR A 361 16.48 -3.98 54.69
C THR A 361 17.95 -4.02 55.08
#